data_AF-A0AAU6MTC5-F1
#
_entry.id   AF-A0AAU6MTC5-F1
#
_cell.length_a   1.000
_cell.length_b   1.000
_cell.length_c   1.000
_cell.angle_alpha   90.00
_cell.angle_beta   90.00
_cell.angle_gamma   90.00
#
_symmetry.space_group_name_H-M   'P 1'
#
loop_
_entity.id
_entity.type
_entity.pdbx_description
1 polymer ?
#
loop_
_entity_poly.entity_id
_entity_poly.type
_entity_poly.pdbx_seq_one_letter_code
_entity_poly.pdbx_strand_id
1 'polypeptide(L)'
;MAHDKNGDTPLPIDMAAIRRTVEVMRAERAATFEADDSGWLADLVERDLDSYQEFVAQLRVTLDPDLLGYVPEICAKTLGDTATTRTLIGDQQVDTPFFHHGDLVVKGDLGVGAPFVVTGSVTVDGVVGDCAPYSVVAIGGTVKARGVLTSGEMLVMGDIEADVVYGDYNDSTLHAGTIRARLVIEDDHETIATVESDLYFDLDDYQQGYGDGVQEQLRAFLVDEVFAADEDEDADEDDSEDMFDVGLLFARLREGLPVFRADAAPEGR
;
A
#
# COMPACT_ATOMS: atom_id res chain seq x y z
N MET A 1 1.74 -11.64 24.52
CA MET A 1 0.37 -11.39 24.08
C MET A 1 -0.09 -12.60 23.30
N ALA A 2 -1.31 -13.08 23.51
CA ALA A 2 -1.78 -14.31 22.89
C ALA A 2 -2.00 -14.06 21.39
N HIS A 3 -1.19 -14.70 20.54
CA HIS A 3 -1.48 -14.82 19.12
C HIS A 3 -2.82 -15.55 18.99
N ASP A 4 -3.85 -14.82 18.59
CA ASP A 4 -5.07 -15.43 18.11
C ASP A 4 -4.72 -16.14 16.79
N LYS A 5 -4.57 -17.46 16.84
CA LYS A 5 -4.38 -18.30 15.65
C LYS A 5 -5.73 -18.41 14.93
N ASN A 6 -6.17 -17.30 14.34
CA ASN A 6 -7.41 -17.27 13.57
C ASN A 6 -7.20 -17.90 12.19
N GLY A 7 -7.64 -19.15 12.03
CA GLY A 7 -8.27 -19.63 10.79
C GLY A 7 -7.45 -19.68 9.49
N ASP A 8 -6.16 -19.37 9.47
CA ASP A 8 -5.34 -19.33 8.25
C ASP A 8 -4.89 -20.73 7.78
N THR A 9 -5.85 -21.61 7.50
CA THR A 9 -5.55 -22.73 6.62
C THR A 9 -5.40 -22.16 5.21
N PRO A 10 -4.27 -22.40 4.51
CA PRO A 10 -4.09 -21.91 3.15
C PRO A 10 -5.27 -22.32 2.26
N LEU A 11 -5.76 -21.38 1.45
CA LEU A 11 -6.88 -21.62 0.56
C LEU A 11 -6.39 -22.52 -0.58
N PRO A 12 -6.94 -23.74 -0.76
CA PRO A 12 -6.51 -24.62 -1.83
C PRO A 12 -6.69 -23.96 -3.20
N ILE A 13 -5.72 -24.16 -4.09
CA ILE A 13 -5.75 -23.60 -5.44
C ILE A 13 -6.01 -24.69 -6.48
N ASP A 14 -6.88 -24.40 -7.45
CA ASP A 14 -7.02 -25.21 -8.66
C ASP A 14 -6.13 -24.61 -9.74
N MET A 15 -4.89 -25.09 -9.85
CA MET A 15 -3.94 -24.60 -10.86
C MET A 15 -4.45 -24.80 -12.30
N ALA A 16 -5.29 -25.80 -12.56
CA ALA A 16 -5.89 -25.97 -13.89
C ALA A 16 -6.96 -24.90 -14.16
N ALA A 17 -7.66 -24.41 -13.15
CA ALA A 17 -8.53 -23.25 -13.27
C ALA A 17 -7.74 -21.96 -13.48
N ILE A 18 -6.69 -21.74 -12.69
CA ILE A 18 -5.80 -20.57 -12.83
C ILE A 18 -5.22 -20.47 -14.25
N ARG A 19 -4.67 -21.58 -14.77
CA ARG A 19 -4.11 -21.63 -16.14
C ARG A 19 -5.15 -21.30 -17.21
N ARG A 20 -6.37 -21.84 -17.09
CA ARG A 20 -7.48 -21.53 -18.01
C ARG A 20 -7.84 -20.05 -17.97
N THR A 21 -7.92 -19.45 -16.78
CA THR A 21 -8.18 -18.01 -16.61
C THR A 21 -7.09 -17.18 -17.29
N VAL A 22 -5.82 -17.53 -17.05
CA VAL A 22 -4.67 -16.87 -17.68
C VAL A 22 -4.72 -16.99 -19.20
N GLU A 23 -4.99 -18.16 -19.76
CA GLU A 23 -5.10 -18.34 -21.21
C GLU A 23 -6.18 -17.45 -21.83
N VAL A 24 -7.33 -17.32 -21.17
CA VAL A 24 -8.41 -16.41 -21.60
C VAL A 24 -7.93 -14.95 -21.57
N MET A 25 -7.31 -14.51 -20.48
CA MET A 25 -6.81 -13.13 -20.35
C MET A 25 -5.72 -12.81 -21.37
N ARG A 26 -4.83 -13.78 -21.66
CA ARG A 26 -3.82 -13.65 -22.72
C ARG A 26 -4.47 -13.47 -24.09
N ALA A 27 -5.48 -14.28 -24.41
CA ALA A 27 -6.22 -14.17 -25.67
C ALA A 27 -6.95 -12.83 -25.80
N GLU A 28 -7.55 -12.31 -24.72
CA GLU A 28 -8.20 -11.00 -24.70
C GLU A 28 -7.20 -9.85 -24.93
N ARG A 29 -6.00 -9.91 -24.34
CA ARG A 29 -4.94 -8.91 -24.56
C ARG A 29 -4.39 -8.98 -25.98
N ALA A 30 -4.10 -10.17 -26.50
CA ALA A 30 -3.61 -10.33 -27.87
C ALA A 30 -4.61 -9.81 -28.93
N ALA A 31 -5.91 -9.78 -28.61
CA ALA A 31 -6.92 -9.18 -29.47
C ALA A 31 -6.97 -7.64 -29.38
N THR A 32 -6.44 -7.06 -28.29
CA THR A 32 -6.52 -5.62 -27.97
C THR A 32 -5.24 -4.87 -28.36
N PHE A 33 -4.07 -5.50 -28.23
CA PHE A 33 -2.76 -4.86 -28.41
C PHE A 33 -2.00 -5.48 -29.60
N GLU A 34 -1.28 -4.65 -30.38
CA GLU A 34 -0.53 -5.10 -31.57
C GLU A 34 0.74 -5.90 -31.24
N ALA A 35 1.26 -5.77 -30.02
CA ALA A 35 2.39 -6.55 -29.51
C ALA A 35 1.94 -7.38 -28.29
N ASP A 36 2.17 -8.70 -28.34
CA ASP A 36 1.86 -9.62 -27.25
C ASP A 36 3.10 -9.81 -26.37
N ASP A 37 3.15 -9.08 -25.25
CA ASP A 37 4.13 -9.28 -24.18
C ASP A 37 3.54 -10.04 -22.98
N SER A 38 2.55 -10.91 -23.22
CA SER A 38 1.92 -11.71 -22.16
C SER A 38 2.70 -12.97 -21.76
N GLY A 39 3.98 -13.08 -22.15
CA GLY A 39 4.82 -14.24 -21.85
C GLY A 39 4.94 -14.50 -20.34
N TRP A 40 5.09 -13.43 -19.57
CA TRP A 40 5.18 -13.48 -18.11
C TRP A 40 3.93 -14.09 -17.43
N LEU A 41 2.74 -13.97 -18.05
CA LEU A 41 1.52 -14.58 -17.51
C LEU A 41 1.61 -16.11 -17.53
N ALA A 42 2.29 -16.66 -18.54
CA ALA A 42 2.56 -18.10 -18.61
C ALA A 42 3.56 -18.53 -17.54
N ASP A 43 4.61 -17.74 -17.31
CA ASP A 43 5.64 -18.00 -16.31
C ASP A 43 5.06 -17.99 -14.89
N LEU A 44 4.12 -17.07 -14.60
CA LEU A 44 3.43 -16.97 -13.31
C LEU A 44 2.70 -18.27 -12.90
N VAL A 45 2.23 -19.05 -13.88
CA VAL A 45 1.42 -20.26 -13.68
C VAL A 45 2.13 -21.55 -14.08
N GLU A 46 3.44 -21.48 -14.36
CA GLU A 46 4.24 -22.63 -14.78
C GLU A 46 4.30 -23.69 -13.66
N ARG A 47 4.48 -23.25 -12.42
CA ARG A 47 4.62 -24.11 -11.24
C ARG A 47 3.28 -24.68 -10.80
N ASP A 48 3.26 -25.94 -10.38
CA ASP A 48 2.13 -26.48 -9.60
C ASP A 48 2.30 -26.05 -8.13
N LEU A 49 1.25 -25.47 -7.57
CA LEU A 49 1.19 -24.93 -6.21
C LEU A 49 -0.03 -25.49 -5.50
N ASP A 50 0.03 -25.54 -4.17
CA ASP A 50 -1.01 -26.17 -3.35
C ASP A 50 -2.02 -25.14 -2.80
N SER A 51 -1.68 -23.86 -2.80
CA SER A 51 -2.56 -22.79 -2.28
C SER A 51 -2.40 -21.43 -2.96
N TYR A 52 -3.39 -20.56 -2.77
CA TYR A 52 -3.31 -19.17 -3.19
C TYR A 52 -2.22 -18.39 -2.45
N GLN A 53 -1.95 -18.73 -1.18
CA GLN A 53 -0.86 -18.15 -0.41
C GLN A 53 0.50 -18.47 -1.03
N GLU A 54 0.70 -19.70 -1.51
CA GLU A 54 1.91 -20.06 -2.29
C GLU A 54 1.96 -19.34 -3.63
N PHE A 55 0.82 -19.16 -4.29
CA PHE A 55 0.74 -18.42 -5.56
C PHE A 55 1.18 -16.97 -5.40
N VAL A 56 0.67 -16.26 -4.40
CA VAL A 56 1.04 -14.85 -4.14
C VAL A 56 2.41 -14.72 -3.48
N ALA A 57 2.95 -15.78 -2.87
CA ALA A 57 4.33 -15.76 -2.37
C ALA A 57 5.36 -15.51 -3.49
N GLN A 58 5.02 -15.85 -4.74
CA GLN A 58 5.88 -15.66 -5.90
C GLN A 58 6.12 -14.18 -6.25
N LEU A 59 5.26 -13.26 -5.78
CA LEU A 59 5.37 -11.83 -6.07
C LEU A 59 6.71 -11.22 -5.66
N ARG A 60 7.35 -11.77 -4.61
CA ARG A 60 8.64 -11.25 -4.12
C ARG A 60 9.82 -11.40 -5.09
N VAL A 61 9.74 -12.33 -6.04
CA VAL A 61 10.94 -12.79 -6.78
C VAL A 61 10.79 -12.63 -8.29
N THR A 62 9.57 -12.53 -8.80
CA THR A 62 9.30 -12.89 -10.20
C THR A 62 8.49 -11.86 -10.96
N LEU A 63 7.81 -10.93 -10.29
CA LEU A 63 6.84 -10.07 -10.96
C LEU A 63 7.33 -8.63 -11.10
N ASP A 64 7.29 -8.15 -12.33
CA ASP A 64 7.43 -6.73 -12.67
C ASP A 64 6.25 -5.95 -12.04
N PRO A 65 6.51 -4.81 -11.36
CA PRO A 65 5.49 -3.93 -10.79
C PRO A 65 4.27 -3.66 -11.68
N ASP A 66 4.49 -3.44 -12.97
CA ASP A 66 3.43 -3.15 -13.96
C ASP A 66 2.41 -4.29 -14.11
N LEU A 67 2.78 -5.47 -13.63
CA LEU A 67 2.03 -6.70 -13.79
C LEU A 67 1.26 -7.09 -12.52
N LEU A 68 1.48 -6.40 -11.41
CA LEU A 68 0.88 -6.72 -10.11
C LEU A 68 -0.64 -6.71 -10.13
N GLY A 69 -1.26 -5.79 -10.88
CA GLY A 69 -2.72 -5.69 -10.99
C GLY A 69 -3.40 -6.94 -11.54
N TYR A 70 -2.69 -7.77 -12.31
CA TYR A 70 -3.26 -9.00 -12.85
C TYR A 70 -3.44 -10.09 -11.81
N VAL A 71 -2.68 -10.09 -10.73
CA VAL A 71 -2.73 -11.15 -9.71
C VAL A 71 -4.07 -11.17 -8.98
N PRO A 72 -4.57 -10.06 -8.39
CA PRO A 72 -5.91 -10.04 -7.82
C PRO A 72 -7.00 -10.30 -8.88
N GLU A 73 -6.82 -9.84 -10.13
CA GLU A 73 -7.77 -10.09 -11.21
C GLU A 73 -7.88 -11.57 -11.59
N ILE A 74 -6.75 -12.26 -11.81
CA ILE A 74 -6.69 -13.71 -12.11
C ILE A 74 -7.33 -14.49 -10.97
N CYS A 75 -7.00 -14.15 -9.72
CA CYS A 75 -7.55 -14.82 -8.55
C CYS A 75 -9.06 -14.61 -8.47
N ALA A 76 -9.55 -13.37 -8.66
CA ALA A 76 -10.97 -13.05 -8.65
C ALA A 76 -11.73 -13.80 -9.74
N LYS A 77 -11.27 -13.76 -11.00
CA LYS A 77 -11.91 -14.46 -12.12
C LYS A 77 -11.95 -15.98 -11.92
N THR A 78 -10.89 -16.53 -11.32
CA THR A 78 -10.80 -17.98 -11.08
C THR A 78 -11.73 -18.44 -9.97
N LEU A 79 -11.84 -17.66 -8.88
CA LEU A 79 -12.69 -17.98 -7.73
C LEU A 79 -14.16 -17.57 -7.93
N GLY A 80 -14.45 -16.68 -8.89
CA GLY A 80 -15.80 -16.29 -9.28
C GLY A 80 -16.58 -15.64 -8.12
N ASP A 81 -17.86 -16.02 -7.97
CA ASP A 81 -18.77 -15.41 -6.98
C ASP A 81 -18.58 -15.93 -5.53
N THR A 82 -17.42 -16.51 -5.22
CA THR A 82 -17.11 -17.04 -3.87
C THR A 82 -16.51 -15.99 -2.94
N ALA A 83 -16.40 -14.74 -3.40
CA ALA A 83 -15.89 -13.62 -2.62
C ALA A 83 -16.66 -13.44 -1.31
N THR A 84 -15.92 -13.20 -0.23
CA THR A 84 -16.51 -12.91 1.09
C THR A 84 -15.83 -11.73 1.74
N THR A 85 -16.53 -11.03 2.63
CA THR A 85 -15.90 -10.04 3.50
C THR A 85 -15.30 -10.73 4.72
N ARG A 86 -14.00 -10.56 4.96
CA ARG A 86 -13.32 -11.02 6.19
C ARG A 86 -13.07 -9.82 7.10
N THR A 87 -13.39 -9.97 8.39
CA THR A 87 -13.07 -8.95 9.40
C THR A 87 -12.04 -9.48 10.39
N LEU A 88 -10.95 -8.73 10.56
CA LEU A 88 -9.90 -8.97 11.54
C LEU A 88 -10.02 -7.94 12.67
N ILE A 89 -9.89 -8.39 13.91
CA ILE A 89 -10.07 -7.54 15.10
C ILE A 89 -8.73 -7.29 15.77
N GLY A 90 -8.48 -6.02 16.10
CA GLY A 90 -7.21 -5.54 16.65
C GLY A 90 -6.14 -5.38 15.58
N ASP A 91 -4.96 -4.95 16.01
CA ASP A 91 -3.83 -4.73 15.11
C ASP A 91 -3.34 -6.04 14.50
N GLN A 92 -3.08 -5.99 13.20
CA GLN A 92 -2.65 -7.13 12.41
C GLN A 92 -1.23 -6.91 11.92
N GLN A 93 -0.39 -7.93 12.06
CA GLN A 93 0.92 -7.99 11.43
C GLN A 93 0.96 -9.20 10.51
N VAL A 94 1.20 -8.96 9.23
CA VAL A 94 1.22 -9.98 8.19
C VAL A 94 2.66 -10.22 7.73
N ASP A 95 3.31 -11.20 8.36
CA ASP A 95 4.72 -11.56 8.06
C ASP A 95 4.86 -12.79 7.16
N THR A 96 3.74 -13.36 6.72
CA THR A 96 3.69 -14.48 5.78
C THR A 96 2.75 -14.17 4.63
N PRO A 97 2.95 -14.78 3.43
CA PRO A 97 2.08 -14.55 2.28
C PRO A 97 0.60 -14.67 2.62
N PHE A 98 -0.15 -13.60 2.38
CA PHE A 98 -1.56 -13.49 2.70
C PHE A 98 -2.38 -13.35 1.43
N PHE A 99 -3.46 -14.12 1.36
CA PHE A 99 -4.44 -14.05 0.29
C PHE A 99 -5.84 -14.03 0.87
N HIS A 100 -6.68 -13.12 0.38
CA HIS A 100 -8.11 -13.13 0.64
C HIS A 100 -8.92 -12.81 -0.62
N HIS A 101 -9.98 -13.60 -0.85
CA HIS A 101 -10.91 -13.37 -1.96
C HIS A 101 -12.17 -12.67 -1.46
N GLY A 102 -12.35 -11.42 -1.92
CA GLY A 102 -13.37 -10.48 -1.48
C GLY A 102 -12.78 -9.35 -0.66
N ASP A 103 -13.61 -8.69 0.16
CA ASP A 103 -13.20 -7.51 0.92
C ASP A 103 -12.54 -7.88 2.25
N LEU A 104 -11.60 -7.06 2.70
CA LEU A 104 -10.97 -7.19 4.02
C LEU A 104 -11.25 -5.95 4.87
N VAL A 105 -11.66 -6.18 6.11
CA VAL A 105 -11.84 -5.14 7.12
C VAL A 105 -10.92 -5.41 8.30
N VAL A 106 -10.09 -4.45 8.68
CA VAL A 106 -9.20 -4.53 9.85
C VAL A 106 -9.63 -3.49 10.89
N LYS A 107 -10.00 -3.96 12.08
CA LYS A 107 -10.43 -3.14 13.22
C LYS A 107 -9.24 -2.84 14.14
N GLY A 108 -8.24 -2.16 13.57
CA GLY A 108 -6.95 -1.81 14.17
C GLY A 108 -6.00 -1.30 13.09
N ASP A 109 -4.71 -1.37 13.35
CA ASP A 109 -3.65 -1.13 12.35
C ASP A 109 -3.38 -2.40 11.52
N LEU A 110 -2.84 -2.22 10.31
CA LEU A 110 -2.41 -3.29 9.42
C LEU A 110 -0.95 -3.07 9.01
N GLY A 111 -0.04 -3.86 9.57
CA GLY A 111 1.36 -3.96 9.14
C GLY A 111 1.55 -5.13 8.18
N VAL A 112 2.22 -4.89 7.06
CA VAL A 112 2.47 -5.89 6.01
C VAL A 112 3.97 -6.04 5.77
N GLY A 113 4.53 -7.18 6.17
CA GLY A 113 5.92 -7.55 5.92
C GLY A 113 6.10 -8.65 4.87
N ALA A 114 5.02 -8.97 4.14
CA ALA A 114 4.98 -10.07 3.17
C ALA A 114 3.99 -9.83 2.03
N PRO A 115 3.98 -10.69 0.99
CA PRO A 115 3.08 -10.53 -0.14
C PRO A 115 1.65 -10.59 0.35
N PHE A 116 0.89 -9.59 -0.02
CA PHE A 116 -0.44 -9.36 0.52
C PHE A 116 -1.39 -9.09 -0.64
N VAL A 117 -2.31 -10.01 -0.87
CA VAL A 117 -3.27 -9.90 -1.97
C VAL A 117 -4.69 -9.98 -1.45
N VAL A 118 -5.48 -8.97 -1.78
CA VAL A 118 -6.92 -8.93 -1.53
C VAL A 118 -7.61 -8.64 -2.85
N THR A 119 -8.50 -9.53 -3.30
CA THR A 119 -9.15 -9.34 -4.60
C THR A 119 -10.22 -8.23 -4.58
N GLY A 120 -10.72 -7.86 -3.40
CA GLY A 120 -11.69 -6.79 -3.19
C GLY A 120 -11.06 -5.53 -2.57
N SER A 121 -11.86 -4.79 -1.82
CA SER A 121 -11.43 -3.57 -1.12
C SER A 121 -10.86 -3.87 0.26
N VAL A 122 -9.97 -3.00 0.73
CA VAL A 122 -9.40 -3.06 2.08
C VAL A 122 -9.83 -1.84 2.88
N THR A 123 -10.44 -2.05 4.04
CA THR A 123 -10.79 -0.99 4.99
C THR A 123 -10.07 -1.23 6.31
N VAL A 124 -9.27 -0.27 6.75
CA VAL A 124 -8.51 -0.31 8.00
C VAL A 124 -8.93 0.88 8.86
N ASP A 125 -9.32 0.63 10.11
CA ASP A 125 -9.75 1.71 11.01
C ASP A 125 -8.55 2.60 11.45
N GLY A 126 -7.34 2.05 11.42
CA GLY A 126 -6.07 2.73 11.72
C GLY A 126 -5.19 2.93 10.49
N VAL A 127 -3.90 2.63 10.62
CA VAL A 127 -2.88 2.82 9.58
C VAL A 127 -2.64 1.52 8.80
N VAL A 128 -2.52 1.63 7.47
CA VAL A 128 -1.89 0.61 6.62
C VAL A 128 -0.42 0.95 6.49
N GLY A 129 0.45 0.04 6.91
CA GLY A 129 1.89 0.16 6.78
C GLY A 129 2.47 -1.06 6.06
N ASP A 130 3.35 -0.85 5.11
CA ASP A 130 4.14 -1.94 4.51
C ASP A 130 5.65 -1.66 4.65
N CYS A 131 6.53 -2.57 4.18
CA CYS A 131 7.96 -2.34 4.23
C CYS A 131 8.77 -3.01 3.10
N ALA A 132 9.63 -2.22 2.45
CA ALA A 132 10.64 -2.75 1.55
C ALA A 132 11.72 -3.58 2.28
N PRO A 133 12.41 -4.48 1.55
CA PRO A 133 12.08 -4.97 0.21
C PRO A 133 11.12 -6.18 0.27
N TYR A 134 10.37 -6.33 1.37
CA TYR A 134 9.74 -7.60 1.71
C TYR A 134 8.24 -7.65 1.46
N SER A 135 7.55 -6.51 1.56
CA SER A 135 6.14 -6.39 1.20
C SER A 135 5.98 -6.21 -0.31
N VAL A 136 4.94 -6.85 -0.83
CA VAL A 136 4.39 -6.57 -2.15
C VAL A 136 2.87 -6.63 -1.97
N VAL A 137 2.22 -5.48 -2.07
CA VAL A 137 0.80 -5.30 -1.77
C VAL A 137 0.03 -5.18 -3.09
N ALA A 138 -0.97 -6.04 -3.32
CA ALA A 138 -1.86 -5.93 -4.47
C ALA A 138 -3.33 -6.03 -4.04
N ILE A 139 -4.07 -4.95 -4.24
CA ILE A 139 -5.46 -4.79 -3.81
C ILE A 139 -6.32 -4.54 -5.04
N GLY A 140 -7.29 -5.43 -5.29
CA GLY A 140 -8.15 -5.36 -6.48
C GLY A 140 -9.24 -4.28 -6.42
N GLY A 141 -9.50 -3.72 -5.24
CA GLY A 141 -10.48 -2.66 -5.00
C GLY A 141 -9.87 -1.37 -4.47
N THR A 142 -10.62 -0.68 -3.61
CA THR A 142 -10.24 0.59 -2.97
C THR A 142 -9.59 0.33 -1.62
N VAL A 143 -8.71 1.23 -1.18
CA VAL A 143 -8.19 1.28 0.20
C VAL A 143 -8.84 2.44 0.95
N LYS A 144 -9.34 2.18 2.16
CA LYS A 144 -9.73 3.20 3.13
C LYS A 144 -8.96 3.00 4.41
N ALA A 145 -8.24 4.03 4.86
CA ALA A 145 -7.45 3.98 6.08
C ALA A 145 -7.42 5.36 6.74
N ARG A 146 -6.87 5.45 7.96
CA ARG A 146 -6.49 6.75 8.53
C ARG A 146 -5.17 7.22 7.91
N GLY A 147 -4.19 6.33 7.77
CA GLY A 147 -2.93 6.64 7.11
C GLY A 147 -2.48 5.47 6.24
N VAL A 148 -1.75 5.79 5.18
CA VAL A 148 -1.00 4.81 4.37
C VAL A 148 0.47 5.19 4.43
N LEU A 149 1.29 4.30 4.98
CA LEU A 149 2.75 4.38 4.95
C LEU A 149 3.26 3.25 4.08
N THR A 150 3.87 3.58 2.96
CA THR A 150 4.43 2.57 2.06
C THR A 150 5.92 2.80 1.93
N SER A 151 6.69 1.72 2.01
CA SER A 151 8.06 1.71 1.49
C SER A 151 8.34 0.54 0.56
N GLY A 152 7.44 -0.44 0.51
CA GLY A 152 7.47 -1.49 -0.49
C GLY A 152 6.63 -1.15 -1.71
N GLU A 153 6.45 -2.17 -2.54
CA GLU A 153 5.67 -2.10 -3.75
C GLU A 153 4.17 -2.23 -3.42
N MET A 154 3.39 -1.19 -3.73
CA MET A 154 1.96 -1.15 -3.40
C MET A 154 1.09 -0.79 -4.60
N LEU A 155 0.26 -1.72 -5.03
CA LEU A 155 -0.74 -1.52 -6.08
C LEU A 155 -2.16 -1.62 -5.52
N VAL A 156 -2.92 -0.55 -5.72
CA VAL A 156 -4.36 -0.46 -5.46
C VAL A 156 -5.05 -0.23 -6.80
N MET A 157 -5.82 -1.19 -7.30
CA MET A 157 -6.49 -1.05 -8.60
C MET A 157 -7.59 0.01 -8.60
N GLY A 158 -8.13 0.35 -7.43
CA GLY A 158 -9.07 1.44 -7.20
C GLY A 158 -8.42 2.67 -6.59
N ASP A 159 -9.20 3.41 -5.82
CA ASP A 159 -8.76 4.64 -5.15
C ASP A 159 -8.16 4.36 -3.76
N ILE A 160 -7.40 5.33 -3.24
CA ILE A 160 -6.97 5.39 -1.84
C ILE A 160 -7.67 6.58 -1.18
N GLU A 161 -8.37 6.33 -0.07
CA GLU A 161 -8.92 7.37 0.81
C GLU A 161 -8.22 7.29 2.18
N ALA A 162 -7.46 8.32 2.55
CA ALA A 162 -6.76 8.40 3.82
C ALA A 162 -6.67 9.85 4.33
N ASP A 163 -6.28 10.06 5.59
CA ASP A 163 -5.90 11.40 6.04
C ASP A 163 -4.50 11.76 5.51
N VAL A 164 -3.57 10.80 5.59
CA VAL A 164 -2.18 10.94 5.12
C VAL A 164 -1.77 9.76 4.26
N VAL A 165 -1.05 10.04 3.17
CA VAL A 165 -0.31 9.04 2.39
C VAL A 165 1.16 9.46 2.35
N TYR A 166 2.05 8.54 2.71
CA TYR A 166 3.49 8.74 2.72
C TYR A 166 4.16 7.57 2.00
N GLY A 167 4.88 7.85 0.92
CA GLY A 167 5.78 6.90 0.29
C GLY A 167 7.22 7.22 0.66
N ASP A 168 7.97 6.22 1.08
CA ASP A 168 9.42 6.25 1.34
C ASP A 168 10.11 5.21 0.45
N TYR A 169 11.38 5.39 0.08
CA TYR A 169 12.24 4.41 -0.61
C TYR A 169 12.11 4.32 -2.16
N ASN A 170 13.27 4.37 -2.83
CA ASN A 170 13.44 4.71 -4.26
C ASN A 170 13.30 3.59 -5.28
N ASP A 171 13.25 2.34 -4.84
CA ASP A 171 13.19 1.18 -5.73
C ASP A 171 11.79 0.52 -5.75
N SER A 172 10.76 1.22 -5.30
CA SER A 172 9.38 0.72 -5.27
C SER A 172 8.40 1.84 -5.57
N THR A 173 7.18 1.48 -5.97
CA THR A 173 6.17 2.46 -6.34
C THR A 173 4.84 2.28 -5.61
N LEU A 174 4.08 3.37 -5.55
CA LEU A 174 2.69 3.39 -5.10
C LEU A 174 1.76 3.63 -6.29
N HIS A 175 1.00 2.63 -6.70
CA HIS A 175 0.05 2.73 -7.81
C HIS A 175 -1.39 2.79 -7.30
N ALA A 176 -2.16 3.77 -7.75
CA ALA A 176 -3.59 3.89 -7.46
C ALA A 176 -4.37 4.59 -8.59
N GLY A 177 -5.69 4.49 -8.57
CA GLY A 177 -6.56 5.30 -9.43
C GLY A 177 -6.47 6.78 -9.03
N THR A 178 -7.14 7.15 -7.93
CA THR A 178 -7.03 8.46 -7.30
C THR A 178 -6.66 8.32 -5.83
N ILE A 179 -5.69 9.11 -5.35
CA ILE A 179 -5.38 9.29 -3.94
C ILE A 179 -6.11 10.53 -3.44
N ARG A 180 -7.02 10.33 -2.47
CA ARG A 180 -7.73 11.40 -1.78
C ARG A 180 -7.24 11.44 -0.35
N ALA A 181 -6.38 12.42 -0.06
CA ALA A 181 -5.83 12.60 1.27
C ALA A 181 -5.66 14.08 1.60
N ARG A 182 -5.42 14.42 2.86
CA ARG A 182 -5.11 15.81 3.22
C ARG A 182 -3.64 16.12 2.98
N LEU A 183 -2.77 15.15 3.27
CA LEU A 183 -1.34 15.21 3.03
C LEU A 183 -0.90 14.02 2.19
N VAL A 184 -0.17 14.29 1.11
CA VAL A 184 0.55 13.28 0.31
C VAL A 184 2.02 13.69 0.24
N ILE A 185 2.93 12.77 0.53
CA ILE A 185 4.38 12.98 0.44
C ILE A 185 5.01 11.82 -0.33
N GLU A 186 5.78 12.16 -1.35
CA GLU A 186 6.67 11.26 -2.10
C GLU A 186 8.12 11.50 -1.65
N ASP A 187 8.55 10.77 -0.63
CA ASP A 187 9.93 10.83 -0.14
C ASP A 187 10.77 9.77 -0.86
N ASP A 188 11.31 10.16 -2.02
CA ASP A 188 12.02 9.23 -2.91
C ASP A 188 11.15 8.03 -3.32
N HIS A 189 9.81 8.14 -3.35
CA HIS A 189 8.93 7.02 -3.66
C HIS A 189 7.91 7.42 -4.72
N GLU A 190 8.07 6.90 -5.94
CA GLU A 190 7.26 7.31 -7.09
C GLU A 190 5.79 6.91 -6.88
N THR A 191 4.90 7.90 -6.95
CA THR A 191 3.45 7.66 -6.93
C THR A 191 2.84 7.78 -8.32
N ILE A 192 2.22 6.70 -8.78
CA ILE A 192 1.48 6.66 -10.05
C ILE A 192 -0.02 6.68 -9.76
N ALA A 193 -0.56 7.89 -9.56
CA ALA A 193 -1.98 8.12 -9.33
C ALA A 193 -2.40 9.55 -9.68
N THR A 194 -3.71 9.80 -9.80
CA THR A 194 -4.23 11.17 -9.66
C THR A 194 -4.23 11.55 -8.18
N VAL A 195 -3.62 12.67 -7.80
CA VAL A 195 -3.60 13.15 -6.40
C VAL A 195 -4.58 14.29 -6.19
N GLU A 196 -5.49 14.12 -5.23
CA GLU A 196 -6.41 15.14 -4.73
C GLU A 196 -6.11 15.39 -3.25
N SER A 197 -5.34 16.44 -2.93
CA SER A 197 -4.99 16.77 -1.55
C SER A 197 -4.96 18.26 -1.21
N ASP A 198 -4.96 18.56 0.09
CA ASP A 198 -4.79 19.93 0.61
C ASP A 198 -3.31 20.36 0.52
N LEU A 199 -2.40 19.42 0.81
CA LEU A 199 -0.94 19.57 0.68
C LEU A 199 -0.36 18.33 0.00
N TYR A 200 0.49 18.55 -1.00
CA TYR A 200 1.17 17.50 -1.76
C TYR A 200 2.61 17.92 -1.99
N PHE A 201 3.55 17.05 -1.64
CA PHE A 201 4.94 17.14 -2.05
C PHE A 201 5.24 15.94 -2.94
N ASP A 202 5.42 16.20 -4.23
CA ASP A 202 5.89 15.18 -5.16
C ASP A 202 7.41 14.95 -4.99
N LEU A 203 7.94 13.98 -5.75
CA LEU A 203 9.34 13.58 -5.67
C LEU A 203 10.31 14.75 -5.90
N ASP A 204 9.96 15.70 -6.79
CA ASP A 204 10.80 16.85 -7.10
C ASP A 204 10.72 17.93 -6.01
N ASP A 205 9.55 18.12 -5.40
CA ASP A 205 9.31 19.14 -4.37
C ASP A 205 9.88 18.73 -3.01
N TYR A 206 9.79 17.44 -2.63
CA TYR A 206 10.32 16.95 -1.35
C TYR A 206 11.84 16.82 -1.36
N GLN A 207 12.44 16.35 -2.48
CA GLN A 207 13.88 16.05 -2.56
C GLN A 207 14.80 17.24 -2.84
N GLN A 208 14.30 18.44 -3.11
CA GLN A 208 15.15 19.61 -3.34
C GLN A 208 15.82 20.11 -2.05
N GLY A 209 16.77 19.32 -1.54
CA GLY A 209 17.78 19.67 -0.54
C GLY A 209 17.26 20.00 0.85
N TYR A 210 16.29 19.24 1.38
CA TYR A 210 15.41 19.53 2.55
C TYR A 210 14.16 20.36 2.22
N GLY A 211 13.99 20.73 0.94
CA GLY A 211 12.81 21.40 0.39
C GLY A 211 12.66 22.83 0.89
N ASP A 212 13.02 23.81 0.05
CA ASP A 212 12.78 25.23 0.35
C ASP A 212 11.28 25.44 0.68
N GLY A 213 10.96 25.71 1.96
CA GLY A 213 9.58 25.91 2.39
C GLY A 213 8.82 24.64 2.82
N VAL A 214 9.38 23.44 2.69
CA VAL A 214 8.69 22.18 3.04
C VAL A 214 8.45 22.10 4.54
N GLN A 215 9.49 22.32 5.35
CA GLN A 215 9.37 22.30 6.80
C GLN A 215 8.41 23.39 7.30
N GLU A 216 8.46 24.59 6.73
CA GLU A 216 7.53 25.67 7.09
C GLU A 216 6.08 25.34 6.75
N GLN A 217 5.84 24.75 5.57
CA GLN A 217 4.50 24.31 5.16
C GLN A 217 3.99 23.16 6.05
N LEU A 218 4.83 22.16 6.32
CA LEU A 218 4.50 21.07 7.24
C LEU A 218 4.21 21.61 8.64
N ARG A 219 5.00 22.55 9.17
CA ARG A 219 4.75 23.18 10.48
C ARG A 219 3.44 23.96 10.50
N ALA A 220 3.08 24.63 9.41
CA ALA A 220 1.81 25.33 9.31
C ALA A 220 0.61 24.36 9.25
N PHE A 221 0.82 23.18 8.68
CA PHE A 221 -0.23 22.20 8.42
C PHE A 221 -0.42 21.17 9.56
N LEU A 222 0.67 20.71 10.15
CA LEU A 222 0.75 19.65 11.15
C LEU A 222 0.95 20.20 12.57
N VAL A 223 0.56 19.41 13.56
CA VAL A 223 0.73 19.72 14.98
C VAL A 223 2.20 19.64 15.40
N ASP A 224 2.62 20.36 16.44
CA ASP A 224 4.02 20.45 16.85
C ASP A 224 4.59 19.08 17.32
N GLU A 225 3.73 18.16 17.76
CA GLU A 225 4.15 16.85 18.28
C GLU A 225 4.63 15.84 17.22
N VAL A 226 4.63 16.21 15.93
CA VAL A 226 5.24 15.40 14.85
C VAL A 226 6.60 15.95 14.41
N PHE A 227 7.17 16.87 15.19
CA PHE A 227 8.49 17.42 14.97
C PHE A 227 9.41 17.06 16.14
N ALA A 228 10.65 16.68 15.85
CA ALA A 228 11.68 16.39 16.84
C ALA A 228 13.07 16.79 16.35
N ALA A 229 13.97 17.08 17.28
CA ALA A 229 15.36 17.38 16.97
C ALA A 229 15.98 16.22 16.15
N ASP A 230 16.70 16.58 15.10
CA ASP A 230 17.43 15.62 14.28
C ASP A 230 18.50 14.93 15.14
N GLU A 231 18.44 13.60 15.25
CA GLU A 231 19.39 12.81 16.06
C GLU A 231 20.69 12.50 15.30
N ASP A 232 20.83 12.91 14.04
CA ASP A 232 22.06 12.68 13.26
C ASP A 232 23.25 13.48 13.85
N GLU A 233 24.27 12.72 14.31
CA GLU A 233 25.37 13.09 15.22
C GLU A 233 26.36 14.20 14.76
N ASP A 234 26.07 14.99 13.71
CA ASP A 234 27.00 16.00 13.17
C ASP A 234 26.41 17.44 13.09
N ALA A 235 25.20 17.68 13.60
CA ALA A 235 24.66 19.04 13.71
C ALA A 235 25.26 19.75 14.95
N ASP A 236 25.85 20.93 14.76
CA ASP A 236 26.32 21.78 15.84
C ASP A 236 25.17 22.02 16.87
N GLU A 237 25.38 21.66 18.14
CA GLU A 237 24.39 21.63 19.25
C GLU A 237 23.58 22.94 19.49
N ASP A 238 23.87 24.03 18.78
CA ASP A 238 23.32 25.36 19.04
C ASP A 238 22.20 25.80 18.06
N ASP A 239 21.89 25.08 16.96
CA ASP A 239 20.91 25.52 15.94
C ASP A 239 20.02 24.38 15.32
N SER A 240 19.94 23.18 15.89
CA SER A 240 19.06 22.11 15.39
C SER A 240 17.58 22.44 15.64
N GLU A 241 16.87 22.98 14.65
CA GLU A 241 15.41 23.09 14.72
C GLU A 241 14.76 21.70 14.68
N ASP A 242 13.65 21.49 15.41
CA ASP A 242 12.91 20.23 15.40
C ASP A 242 12.39 19.92 13.98
N MET A 243 12.87 18.87 13.33
CA MET A 243 12.49 18.50 11.96
C MET A 243 11.25 17.61 11.95
N PHE A 244 10.52 17.61 10.83
CA PHE A 244 9.39 16.71 10.63
C PHE A 244 9.84 15.24 10.79
N ASP A 245 9.14 14.50 11.65
CA ASP A 245 9.42 13.10 11.93
C ASP A 245 8.22 12.23 11.51
N VAL A 246 8.44 11.44 10.46
CA VAL A 246 7.44 10.50 9.91
C VAL A 246 7.03 9.44 10.94
N GLY A 247 7.94 9.01 11.80
CA GLY A 247 7.68 8.06 12.88
C GLY A 247 6.70 8.62 13.91
N LEU A 248 6.91 9.86 14.35
CA LEU A 248 6.02 10.56 15.28
C LEU A 248 4.64 10.83 14.65
N LEU A 249 4.61 11.23 13.37
CA LEU A 249 3.36 11.38 12.63
C LEU A 249 2.52 10.10 12.64
N PHE A 250 3.11 8.98 12.21
CA PHE A 250 2.38 7.72 12.13
C PHE A 250 2.13 7.10 13.50
N ALA A 251 2.95 7.35 14.51
CA ALA A 251 2.65 6.97 15.90
C ALA A 251 1.34 7.63 16.37
N ARG A 252 1.18 8.95 16.14
CA ARG A 252 -0.06 9.66 16.47
C ARG A 252 -1.26 9.16 15.67
N LEU A 253 -1.10 8.88 14.37
CA LEU A 253 -2.17 8.32 13.55
C LEU A 253 -2.64 6.96 14.09
N ARG A 254 -1.73 6.08 14.49
CA ARG A 254 -2.07 4.78 15.12
C ARG A 254 -2.85 4.95 16.42
N GLU A 255 -2.47 5.92 17.24
CA GLU A 255 -3.19 6.27 18.48
C GLU A 255 -4.55 6.96 18.23
N GLY A 256 -4.85 7.36 16.99
CA GLY A 256 -6.05 8.11 16.64
C GLY A 256 -6.05 9.54 17.15
N LEU A 257 -4.86 10.08 17.38
CA LEU A 257 -4.67 11.47 17.73
C LEU A 257 -4.69 12.35 16.47
N PRO A 258 -5.16 13.60 16.58
CA PRO A 258 -5.12 14.53 15.47
C PRO A 258 -3.67 14.86 15.10
N VAL A 259 -3.40 14.93 13.79
CA VAL A 259 -2.10 15.29 13.23
C VAL A 259 -2.11 16.64 12.52
N PHE A 260 -3.28 17.14 12.11
CA PHE A 260 -3.42 18.44 11.47
C PHE A 260 -3.83 19.51 12.48
N ARG A 261 -3.37 20.75 12.26
CA ARG A 261 -3.84 21.90 13.02
C ARG A 261 -5.33 22.15 12.74
N ALA A 262 -6.05 22.67 13.74
CA ALA A 262 -7.49 22.96 13.62
C ALA A 262 -7.81 24.00 12.53
N ASP A 263 -6.88 24.94 12.32
CA ASP A 263 -7.02 26.01 11.32
C ASP A 263 -6.61 25.55 9.91
N ALA A 264 -6.02 24.35 9.77
CA ALA A 264 -5.69 23.73 8.49
C ALA A 264 -6.88 22.97 7.87
N ALA A 265 -8.10 23.15 8.41
CA ALA A 265 -9.29 22.53 7.88
C ALA A 265 -9.53 23.00 6.42
N PRO A 266 -9.92 22.10 5.50
CA PRO A 266 -10.18 22.49 4.12
C PRO A 266 -11.26 23.57 4.09
N GLU A 267 -10.98 24.69 3.44
CA GLU A 267 -12.03 25.67 3.14
C GLU A 267 -13.17 24.94 2.42
N GLY A 268 -14.38 25.04 2.97
CA GLY A 268 -15.47 24.10 2.75
C GLY A 268 -15.72 23.72 1.28
N ARG A 269 -15.87 22.41 1.07
CA ARG A 269 -16.50 21.83 -0.13
C ARG A 269 -17.99 22.16 -0.19
#